data_AF-I0YRV2-F1
#
_entry.id   AF-I0YRV2-F1
#
_cell.length_a   1.000
_cell.length_b   1.000
_cell.length_c   1.000
_cell.angle_alpha   90.00
_cell.angle_beta   90.00
_cell.angle_gamma   90.00
#
_symmetry.space_group_name_H-M   'P 1'
#
loop_
_entity.id
_entity.type
_entity.pdbx_description
1 polymer ?
#
loop_
_entity_poly.entity_id
_entity_poly.type
_entity_poly.pdbx_seq_one_letter_code
_entity_poly.pdbx_strand_id
1 'polypeptide(L)'
;MKDFPFEDEVKKEMENIEKAEVGNPKTPIARSPYLSDKVVNEINEGIGYKYHSALILDSAAAFFGRDNVGLCGVAHFFKVLAVIDRADAWQAVDFLNKRGGNVKFGKIAAPPSEDEWSKKGKSDVKLAFEKTLALAKVFYNNTHEAYKTAMKESDAHSAMFFKCALEEVGAKMRCLSDMVSHLKTVEKDKHAIKNFDRELECKTCCMAKAAAIEAVIPSKLQIGTMKRLLATETFAISWKFMRDDSEGEKGMC
;
A
#
# COMPACT_ATOMS: atom_id res chain seq x y z
N MET A 1 37.14 1.47 35.56
CA MET A 1 36.00 0.54 35.65
C MET A 1 35.09 0.90 34.49
N LYS A 2 34.54 -0.07 33.74
CA LYS A 2 33.49 0.28 32.77
C LYS A 2 32.25 0.71 33.55
N ASP A 3 31.59 1.76 33.11
CA ASP A 3 30.41 2.32 33.78
C ASP A 3 29.21 1.38 33.68
N PHE A 4 29.12 0.59 32.58
CA PHE A 4 28.09 -0.43 32.36
C PHE A 4 28.50 -1.44 31.26
N PRO A 5 27.82 -2.60 31.12
CA PRO A 5 28.06 -3.53 30.01
C PRO A 5 27.80 -2.89 28.64
N PHE A 6 28.62 -3.19 27.63
CA PHE A 6 28.54 -2.64 26.26
C PHE A 6 28.86 -1.14 26.08
N GLU A 7 29.52 -0.51 27.08
CA GLU A 7 29.85 0.92 27.04
C GLU A 7 30.65 1.34 25.80
N ASP A 8 31.59 0.52 25.34
CA ASP A 8 32.44 0.83 24.18
C ASP A 8 31.62 0.80 22.88
N GLU A 9 30.70 -0.16 22.76
CA GLU A 9 29.78 -0.29 21.65
C GLU A 9 28.82 0.90 21.59
N VAL A 10 28.31 1.34 22.74
CA VAL A 10 27.44 2.52 22.82
C VAL A 10 28.21 3.79 22.46
N LYS A 11 29.43 3.97 22.96
CA LYS A 11 30.29 5.12 22.58
C LYS A 11 30.53 5.17 21.08
N LYS A 12 30.81 4.03 20.46
CA LYS A 12 30.98 3.93 19.00
C LYS A 12 29.73 4.39 18.24
N GLU A 13 28.54 3.95 18.66
CA GLU A 13 27.30 4.40 18.01
C GLU A 13 27.01 5.89 18.28
N MET A 14 27.32 6.40 19.47
CA MET A 14 27.21 7.84 19.76
C MET A 14 28.10 8.67 18.83
N GLU A 15 29.36 8.25 18.61
CA GLU A 15 30.23 8.93 17.64
C GLU A 15 29.70 8.86 16.20
N ASN A 16 29.07 7.76 15.80
CA ASN A 16 28.45 7.64 14.48
C ASN A 16 27.28 8.63 14.33
N ILE A 17 26.47 8.78 15.39
CA ILE A 17 25.35 9.72 15.44
C ILE A 17 25.86 11.17 15.37
N GLU A 18 26.92 11.51 16.11
CA GLU A 18 27.51 12.85 16.08
C GLU A 18 28.08 13.23 14.71
N LYS A 19 28.63 12.25 13.97
CA LYS A 19 29.15 12.44 12.61
C LYS A 19 28.05 12.55 11.56
N ALA A 20 26.80 12.18 11.88
CA ALA A 20 25.71 12.20 10.93
C ALA A 20 25.20 13.61 10.67
N GLU A 21 25.19 14.02 9.40
CA GLU A 21 24.66 15.33 9.00
C GLU A 21 23.14 15.28 8.83
N VAL A 22 22.44 16.18 9.51
CA VAL A 22 20.97 16.30 9.41
C VAL A 22 20.57 16.64 7.98
N GLY A 23 19.69 15.84 7.39
CA GLY A 23 19.19 16.03 6.03
C GLY A 23 20.10 15.47 4.92
N ASN A 24 21.27 14.93 5.25
CA ASN A 24 22.15 14.30 4.26
C ASN A 24 21.75 12.83 4.02
N PRO A 25 21.31 12.45 2.80
CA PRO A 25 20.90 11.08 2.49
C PRO A 25 22.02 10.04 2.61
N LYS A 26 23.29 10.46 2.64
CA LYS A 26 24.46 9.57 2.73
C LYS A 26 24.78 9.16 4.16
N THR A 27 24.30 9.90 5.15
CA THR A 27 24.55 9.63 6.58
C THR A 27 23.24 9.41 7.36
N PRO A 28 22.44 8.40 7.00
CA PRO A 28 21.21 8.10 7.72
C PRO A 28 21.48 7.59 9.14
N ILE A 29 20.89 8.25 10.13
CA ILE A 29 21.10 7.99 11.57
C ILE A 29 20.62 6.58 11.97
N ALA A 30 19.47 6.13 11.44
CA ALA A 30 18.85 4.87 11.83
C ALA A 30 19.31 3.65 11.00
N ARG A 31 20.23 3.84 10.04
CA ARG A 31 20.55 2.78 9.08
C ARG A 31 21.40 1.69 9.73
N SER A 32 20.82 0.49 9.77
CA SER A 32 21.50 -0.71 10.22
C SER A 32 22.55 -1.18 9.20
N PRO A 33 23.68 -1.77 9.63
CA PRO A 33 24.68 -2.37 8.74
C PRO A 33 24.12 -3.52 7.87
N TYR A 34 23.00 -4.12 8.26
CA TYR A 34 22.36 -5.19 7.51
C TYR A 34 21.50 -4.69 6.34
N LEU A 35 21.18 -3.40 6.27
CA LEU A 35 20.41 -2.86 5.14
C LEU A 35 21.34 -2.53 3.97
N SER A 36 21.54 -3.52 3.09
CA SER A 36 22.37 -3.33 1.89
C SER A 36 21.64 -2.55 0.79
N ASP A 37 22.41 -1.87 -0.06
CA ASP A 37 21.85 -1.08 -1.17
C ASP A 37 21.07 -1.94 -2.17
N LYS A 38 21.37 -3.23 -2.29
CA LYS A 38 20.60 -4.17 -3.11
C LYS A 38 19.17 -4.29 -2.59
N VAL A 39 19.01 -4.52 -1.30
CA VAL A 39 17.67 -4.62 -0.67
C VAL A 39 16.91 -3.31 -0.78
N VAL A 40 17.60 -2.17 -0.61
CA VAL A 40 17.02 -0.83 -0.81
C VAL A 40 16.51 -0.65 -2.24
N ASN A 41 17.27 -1.12 -3.24
CA ASN A 41 16.87 -1.01 -4.64
C ASN A 41 15.64 -1.89 -4.94
N GLU A 42 15.60 -3.14 -4.44
CA GLU A 42 14.45 -4.04 -4.59
C GLU A 42 13.16 -3.43 -4.00
N ILE A 43 13.25 -2.78 -2.83
CA ILE A 43 12.11 -2.09 -2.23
C ILE A 43 11.66 -0.90 -3.11
N ASN A 44 12.60 -0.12 -3.62
CA ASN A 44 12.29 1.01 -4.52
C ASN A 44 11.65 0.54 -5.84
N GLU A 45 12.12 -0.57 -6.42
CA GLU A 45 11.50 -1.18 -7.59
C GLU A 45 10.07 -1.66 -7.28
N GLY A 46 9.87 -2.27 -6.11
CA GLY A 46 8.54 -2.66 -5.62
C GLY A 46 7.59 -1.46 -5.45
N ILE A 47 8.07 -0.34 -4.91
CA ILE A 47 7.31 0.93 -4.80
C ILE A 47 6.88 1.39 -6.20
N GLY A 48 7.82 1.47 -7.15
CA GLY A 48 7.53 1.84 -8.53
C GLY A 48 6.47 0.93 -9.15
N TYR A 49 6.65 -0.38 -9.01
CA TYR A 49 5.71 -1.38 -9.51
C TYR A 49 4.29 -1.15 -8.99
N LYS A 50 4.13 -0.91 -7.68
CA LYS A 50 2.82 -0.68 -7.06
C LYS A 50 2.12 0.57 -7.59
N TYR A 51 2.87 1.66 -7.81
CA TYR A 51 2.30 2.86 -8.45
C TYR A 51 1.86 2.61 -9.90
N HIS A 52 2.65 1.86 -10.69
CA HIS A 52 2.23 1.47 -12.04
C HIS A 52 0.99 0.58 -12.03
N SER A 53 0.95 -0.41 -11.13
CA SER A 53 -0.19 -1.30 -10.95
C SER A 53 -1.46 -0.51 -10.60
N ALA A 54 -1.36 0.41 -9.63
CA ALA A 54 -2.45 1.28 -9.26
C ALA A 54 -2.99 2.10 -10.45
N LEU A 55 -2.10 2.69 -11.26
CA LEU A 55 -2.51 3.49 -12.42
C LEU A 55 -3.17 2.65 -13.53
N ILE A 56 -2.73 1.40 -13.71
CA ILE A 56 -3.40 0.44 -14.62
C ILE A 56 -4.80 0.12 -14.09
N LEU A 57 -4.95 -0.07 -12.78
CA LEU A 57 -6.23 -0.36 -12.13
C LEU A 57 -7.18 0.84 -12.19
N ASP A 58 -6.68 2.08 -12.02
CA ASP A 58 -7.49 3.28 -12.22
C ASP A 58 -7.96 3.41 -13.67
N SER A 59 -7.10 3.09 -14.65
CA SER A 59 -7.48 3.08 -16.07
C SER A 59 -8.60 2.07 -16.34
N ALA A 60 -8.52 0.87 -15.75
CA ALA A 60 -9.61 -0.10 -15.82
C ALA A 60 -10.90 0.44 -15.17
N ALA A 61 -10.80 1.04 -13.97
CA ALA A 61 -11.94 1.63 -13.28
C ALA A 61 -12.62 2.73 -14.10
N ALA A 62 -11.83 3.61 -14.73
CA ALA A 62 -12.33 4.67 -15.60
C ALA A 62 -13.02 4.12 -16.85
N PHE A 63 -12.49 3.05 -17.44
CA PHE A 63 -13.10 2.37 -18.59
C PHE A 63 -14.47 1.77 -18.24
N PHE A 64 -14.57 0.99 -17.16
CA PHE A 64 -15.83 0.34 -16.76
C PHE A 64 -16.89 1.31 -16.26
N GLY A 65 -16.48 2.47 -15.75
CA GLY A 65 -17.38 3.52 -15.25
C GLY A 65 -18.03 4.39 -16.33
N ARG A 66 -17.72 4.18 -17.62
CA ARG A 66 -18.34 4.95 -18.71
C ARG A 66 -19.81 4.62 -18.87
N ASP A 67 -20.58 5.58 -19.36
CA ASP A 67 -22.00 5.44 -19.67
C ASP A 67 -22.26 4.34 -20.72
N ASN A 68 -21.36 4.21 -21.70
CA ASN A 68 -21.45 3.22 -22.77
C ASN A 68 -20.91 1.83 -22.41
N VAL A 69 -20.35 1.65 -21.20
CA VAL A 69 -19.95 0.34 -20.65
C VAL A 69 -20.87 -0.05 -19.49
N GLY A 70 -21.05 0.84 -18.51
CA GLY A 70 -22.08 0.77 -17.48
C GLY A 70 -21.92 -0.35 -16.47
N LEU A 71 -20.69 -0.71 -16.10
CA LEU A 71 -20.37 -1.76 -15.12
C LEU A 71 -19.80 -1.14 -13.84
N CYS A 72 -20.68 -0.50 -13.07
CA CYS A 72 -20.31 0.32 -11.92
C CYS A 72 -19.68 -0.50 -10.77
N GLY A 73 -20.14 -1.73 -10.54
CA GLY A 73 -19.58 -2.61 -9.51
C GLY A 73 -18.14 -3.03 -9.83
N VAL A 74 -17.89 -3.40 -11.09
CA VAL A 74 -16.54 -3.70 -11.60
C VAL A 74 -15.65 -2.45 -11.54
N ALA A 75 -16.15 -1.29 -11.96
CA ALA A 75 -15.42 -0.03 -11.89
C ALA A 75 -14.99 0.30 -10.45
N HIS A 76 -15.93 0.17 -9.50
CA HIS A 76 -15.67 0.42 -8.10
C HIS A 76 -14.68 -0.58 -7.49
N PHE A 77 -14.78 -1.88 -7.84
CA PHE A 77 -13.81 -2.90 -7.44
C PHE A 77 -12.38 -2.55 -7.84
N PHE A 78 -12.16 -2.15 -9.10
CA PHE A 78 -10.82 -1.76 -9.56
C PHE A 78 -10.33 -0.47 -8.92
N LYS A 79 -11.22 0.49 -8.64
CA LYS A 79 -10.87 1.70 -7.88
C LYS A 79 -10.38 1.35 -6.48
N VAL A 80 -11.03 0.43 -5.78
CA VAL A 80 -10.60 -0.04 -4.45
C VAL A 80 -9.25 -0.75 -4.53
N LEU A 81 -9.04 -1.63 -5.51
CA LEU A 81 -7.74 -2.26 -5.71
C LEU A 81 -6.62 -1.25 -5.99
N ALA A 82 -6.90 -0.21 -6.78
CA ALA A 82 -5.94 0.86 -7.06
C ALA A 82 -5.57 1.64 -5.79
N VAL A 83 -6.51 1.85 -4.86
CA VAL A 83 -6.22 2.48 -3.55
C VAL A 83 -5.36 1.57 -2.69
N ILE A 84 -5.68 0.27 -2.63
CA ILE A 84 -4.89 -0.72 -1.90
C ILE A 84 -3.46 -0.77 -2.42
N ASP A 85 -3.24 -0.84 -3.73
CA ASP A 85 -1.89 -0.89 -4.30
C ASP A 85 -1.08 0.40 -4.00
N ARG A 86 -1.71 1.58 -3.93
CA ARG A 86 -1.04 2.80 -3.46
C ARG A 86 -0.70 2.74 -1.97
N ALA A 87 -1.59 2.17 -1.15
CA ALA A 87 -1.32 1.99 0.28
C ALA A 87 -0.15 1.02 0.51
N ASP A 88 -0.09 -0.08 -0.24
CA ASP A 88 1.04 -1.02 -0.23
C ASP A 88 2.36 -0.30 -0.61
N ALA A 89 2.33 0.62 -1.58
CA ALA A 89 3.48 1.43 -1.94
C ALA A 89 3.94 2.34 -0.78
N TRP A 90 2.99 2.99 -0.09
CA TRP A 90 3.30 3.81 1.09
C TRP A 90 3.85 2.99 2.26
N GLN A 91 3.32 1.78 2.48
CA GLN A 91 3.86 0.88 3.49
C GLN A 91 5.34 0.53 3.22
N ALA A 92 5.72 0.35 1.96
CA ALA A 92 7.11 0.15 1.57
C ALA A 92 7.98 1.41 1.75
N VAL A 93 7.44 2.60 1.48
CA VAL A 93 8.10 3.89 1.77
C VAL A 93 8.37 4.03 3.26
N ASP A 94 7.35 3.82 4.10
CA ASP A 94 7.47 3.90 5.56
C ASP A 94 8.45 2.87 6.11
N PHE A 95 8.42 1.66 5.56
CA PHE A 95 9.40 0.62 5.90
C PHE A 95 10.84 1.06 5.58
N LEU A 96 11.06 1.63 4.40
CA LEU A 96 12.39 2.06 3.99
C LEU A 96 12.90 3.25 4.82
N ASN A 97 12.04 4.25 5.05
CA ASN A 97 12.33 5.40 5.91
C ASN A 97 12.66 4.97 7.34
N LYS A 98 11.87 4.04 7.91
CA LYS A 98 12.11 3.44 9.24
C LYS A 98 13.51 2.79 9.34
N ARG A 99 14.03 2.27 8.23
CA ARG A 99 15.33 1.59 8.16
C ARG A 99 16.48 2.51 7.77
N GLY A 100 16.25 3.80 7.55
CA GLY A 100 17.26 4.74 7.07
C GLY A 100 17.66 4.51 5.61
N GLY A 101 16.82 3.87 4.80
CA GLY A 101 16.99 3.77 3.36
C GLY A 101 16.37 4.98 2.64
N ASN A 102 16.92 5.31 1.48
CA ASN A 102 16.42 6.42 0.67
C ASN A 102 15.41 5.94 -0.36
N VAL A 103 14.21 6.52 -0.33
CA VAL A 103 13.15 6.28 -1.32
C VAL A 103 13.49 6.99 -2.63
N LYS A 104 13.25 6.31 -3.75
CA LYS A 104 13.41 6.85 -5.10
C LYS A 104 12.16 6.57 -5.92
N PHE A 105 11.45 7.61 -6.30
CA PHE A 105 10.33 7.50 -7.23
C PHE A 105 10.86 7.51 -8.67
N GLY A 106 10.52 6.47 -9.43
CA GLY A 106 10.83 6.35 -10.85
C GLY A 106 9.83 7.09 -11.74
N LYS A 107 10.08 7.06 -13.06
CA LYS A 107 9.12 7.56 -14.05
C LYS A 107 7.93 6.60 -14.13
N ILE A 108 6.72 7.14 -14.06
CA ILE A 108 5.49 6.38 -14.26
C ILE A 108 5.08 6.47 -15.74
N ALA A 109 4.93 5.32 -16.38
CA ALA A 109 4.49 5.21 -17.77
C ALA A 109 2.98 5.39 -17.84
N ALA A 110 2.50 5.92 -18.97
CA ALA A 110 1.07 6.02 -19.22
C ALA A 110 0.41 4.63 -19.09
N PRO A 111 -0.75 4.55 -18.42
CA PRO A 111 -1.48 3.29 -18.34
C PRO A 111 -2.03 2.91 -19.73
N PRO A 112 -2.50 1.66 -19.88
CA PRO A 112 -3.24 1.21 -21.06
C PRO A 112 -4.29 2.22 -21.52
N SER A 113 -4.35 2.45 -22.83
CA SER A 113 -5.40 3.27 -23.42
C SER A 113 -6.74 2.54 -23.42
N GLU A 114 -7.80 3.27 -23.74
CA GLU A 114 -9.17 2.75 -23.77
C GLU A 114 -9.33 1.55 -24.71
N ASP A 115 -8.64 1.61 -25.86
CA ASP A 115 -8.66 0.56 -26.89
C ASP A 115 -8.01 -0.74 -26.43
N GLU A 116 -7.17 -0.70 -25.39
CA GLU A 116 -6.57 -1.92 -24.83
C GLU A 116 -7.55 -2.71 -23.97
N TRP A 117 -8.54 -2.05 -23.38
CA TRP A 117 -9.55 -2.69 -22.54
C TRP A 117 -10.70 -3.28 -23.34
N SER A 118 -11.02 -2.70 -24.51
CA SER A 118 -12.06 -3.23 -25.39
C SER A 118 -11.47 -3.95 -26.61
N LYS A 119 -11.54 -5.29 -26.60
CA LYS A 119 -11.08 -6.12 -27.73
C LYS A 119 -12.24 -6.80 -28.42
N LYS A 120 -12.43 -6.51 -29.71
CA LYS A 120 -13.52 -7.06 -30.53
C LYS A 120 -13.60 -8.59 -30.38
N GLY A 121 -14.76 -9.08 -29.95
CA GLY A 121 -15.01 -10.52 -29.77
C GLY A 121 -14.45 -11.12 -28.47
N LYS A 122 -13.96 -10.31 -27.53
CA LYS A 122 -13.54 -10.76 -26.19
C LYS A 122 -14.36 -10.05 -25.11
N SER A 123 -14.50 -10.68 -23.95
CA SER A 123 -15.10 -10.04 -22.77
C SER A 123 -14.10 -9.09 -22.13
N ASP A 124 -14.44 -7.80 -22.11
CA ASP A 124 -13.63 -6.73 -21.54
C ASP A 124 -13.42 -6.94 -20.02
N VAL A 125 -14.47 -7.39 -19.33
CA VAL A 125 -14.42 -7.75 -17.89
C VAL A 125 -13.41 -8.88 -17.67
N LYS A 126 -13.52 -9.98 -18.43
CA LYS A 126 -12.59 -11.11 -18.29
C LYS A 126 -11.15 -10.65 -18.51
N LEU A 127 -10.90 -9.86 -19.56
CA LEU A 127 -9.58 -9.33 -19.87
C LEU A 127 -9.00 -8.52 -18.71
N ALA A 128 -9.81 -7.65 -18.08
CA ALA A 128 -9.36 -6.83 -16.96
C ALA A 128 -8.99 -7.65 -15.72
N PHE A 129 -9.80 -8.65 -15.37
CA PHE A 129 -9.49 -9.54 -14.25
C PHE A 129 -8.28 -10.44 -14.54
N GLU A 130 -8.12 -10.94 -15.77
CA GLU A 130 -6.94 -11.71 -16.18
C GLU A 130 -5.67 -10.86 -16.12
N LYS A 131 -5.71 -9.60 -16.59
CA LYS A 131 -4.58 -8.67 -16.53
C LYS A 131 -4.22 -8.33 -15.08
N THR A 132 -5.22 -8.12 -14.23
CA THR A 132 -5.00 -7.85 -12.79
C THR A 132 -4.40 -9.06 -12.06
N LEU A 133 -4.86 -10.27 -12.37
CA LEU A 133 -4.23 -11.51 -11.86
C LEU A 133 -2.80 -11.65 -12.36
N ALA A 134 -2.51 -11.29 -13.61
CA ALA A 134 -1.16 -11.32 -14.15
C ALA A 134 -0.23 -10.32 -13.45
N LEU A 135 -0.70 -9.09 -13.16
CA LEU A 135 0.03 -8.12 -12.34
C LEU A 135 0.36 -8.69 -10.97
N ALA A 136 -0.64 -9.25 -10.26
CA ALA A 136 -0.40 -9.87 -8.95
C ALA A 136 0.66 -10.99 -9.00
N LYS A 137 0.64 -11.84 -10.03
CA LYS A 137 1.64 -12.90 -10.24
C LYS A 137 3.04 -12.36 -10.48
N VAL A 138 3.18 -11.32 -11.30
CA VAL A 138 4.48 -10.68 -11.57
C VAL A 138 5.02 -10.05 -10.28
N PHE A 139 4.18 -9.31 -9.54
CA PHE A 139 4.58 -8.74 -8.27
C PHE A 139 4.99 -9.79 -7.24
N TYR A 140 4.25 -10.90 -7.15
CA TYR A 140 4.59 -12.03 -6.28
C TYR A 140 5.98 -12.57 -6.59
N ASN A 141 6.29 -12.82 -7.86
CA ASN A 141 7.59 -13.33 -8.28
C ASN A 141 8.72 -12.34 -7.96
N ASN A 142 8.53 -11.05 -8.27
CA ASN A 142 9.51 -10.01 -7.96
C ASN A 142 9.76 -9.91 -6.43
N THR A 143 8.69 -9.94 -5.63
CA THR A 143 8.78 -9.92 -4.17
C THR A 143 9.48 -11.16 -3.63
N HIS A 144 9.29 -12.31 -4.28
CA HIS A 144 9.96 -13.55 -3.90
C HIS A 144 11.47 -13.50 -4.18
N GLU A 145 11.89 -12.90 -5.28
CA GLU A 145 13.32 -12.65 -5.55
C GLU A 145 13.90 -11.62 -4.56
N ALA A 146 13.18 -10.55 -4.25
CA ALA A 146 13.57 -9.58 -3.23
C ALA A 146 13.74 -10.22 -1.84
N TYR A 147 12.84 -11.14 -1.47
CA TYR A 147 12.96 -11.96 -0.26
C TYR A 147 14.25 -12.79 -0.25
N LYS A 148 14.58 -13.47 -1.36
CA LYS A 148 15.84 -14.22 -1.48
C LYS A 148 17.04 -13.31 -1.34
N THR A 149 17.01 -12.11 -1.92
CA THR A 149 18.09 -11.11 -1.78
C THR A 149 18.24 -10.68 -0.32
N ALA A 150 17.15 -10.36 0.38
CA ALA A 150 17.20 -10.01 1.80
C ALA A 150 17.79 -11.15 2.66
N MET A 151 17.41 -12.40 2.38
CA MET A 151 17.97 -13.57 3.08
C MET A 151 19.46 -13.75 2.82
N LYS A 152 19.93 -13.57 1.57
CA LYS A 152 21.36 -13.64 1.21
C LYS A 152 22.18 -12.56 1.91
N GLU A 153 21.62 -11.36 2.02
CA GLU A 153 22.26 -10.21 2.67
C GLU A 153 22.10 -10.25 4.21
N SER A 154 21.49 -11.33 4.76
CA SER A 154 21.23 -11.51 6.19
C SER A 154 20.38 -10.40 6.82
N ASP A 155 19.52 -9.73 6.03
CA ASP A 155 18.59 -8.71 6.51
C ASP A 155 17.28 -9.36 6.97
N ALA A 156 17.25 -9.82 8.22
CA ALA A 156 16.09 -10.49 8.81
C ALA A 156 14.81 -9.64 8.80
N HIS A 157 14.93 -8.31 8.98
CA HIS A 157 13.77 -7.44 9.06
C HIS A 157 13.17 -7.17 7.68
N SER A 158 14.01 -7.03 6.64
CA SER A 158 13.53 -6.95 5.25
C SER A 158 12.98 -8.30 4.75
N ALA A 159 13.58 -9.43 5.15
CA ALA A 159 13.04 -10.75 4.84
C ALA A 159 11.63 -10.93 5.45
N MET A 160 11.40 -10.48 6.68
CA MET A 160 10.07 -10.50 7.30
C MET A 160 9.08 -9.63 6.52
N PHE A 161 9.48 -8.40 6.16
CA PHE A 161 8.65 -7.49 5.36
C PHE A 161 8.20 -8.13 4.04
N PHE A 162 9.13 -8.69 3.27
CA PHE A 162 8.79 -9.36 2.01
C PHE A 162 7.94 -10.62 2.21
N LYS A 163 8.16 -11.37 3.30
CA LYS A 163 7.32 -12.52 3.64
C LYS A 163 5.86 -12.11 3.89
N CYS A 164 5.63 -11.04 4.66
CA CYS A 164 4.29 -10.50 4.86
C CYS A 164 3.64 -10.07 3.53
N ALA A 165 4.39 -9.35 2.68
CA ALA A 165 3.90 -8.96 1.36
C ALA A 165 3.54 -10.16 0.46
N LEU A 166 4.31 -11.26 0.52
CA LEU A 166 4.01 -12.49 -0.22
C LEU A 166 2.69 -13.13 0.21
N GLU A 167 2.39 -13.17 1.51
CA GLU A 167 1.12 -13.71 2.03
C GLU A 167 -0.08 -12.88 1.52
N GLU A 168 0.01 -11.56 1.62
CA GLU A 168 -1.06 -10.64 1.16
C GLU A 168 -1.31 -10.78 -0.35
N VAL A 169 -0.24 -10.85 -1.14
CA VAL A 169 -0.33 -11.01 -2.60
C VAL A 169 -0.86 -12.41 -2.96
N GLY A 170 -0.48 -13.45 -2.22
CA GLY A 170 -0.99 -14.80 -2.38
C GLY A 170 -2.52 -14.87 -2.17
N ALA A 171 -3.03 -14.19 -1.14
CA ALA A 171 -4.46 -14.07 -0.89
C ALA A 171 -5.17 -13.29 -2.02
N LYS A 172 -4.58 -12.18 -2.50
CA LYS A 172 -5.08 -11.41 -3.64
C LYS A 172 -5.17 -12.27 -4.91
N MET A 173 -4.13 -13.05 -5.20
CA MET A 173 -4.08 -13.98 -6.33
C MET A 173 -5.16 -15.06 -6.25
N ARG A 174 -5.40 -15.64 -5.06
CA ARG A 174 -6.47 -16.61 -4.85
C ARG A 174 -7.83 -16.01 -5.19
N CYS A 175 -8.16 -14.85 -4.61
CA CYS A 175 -9.42 -14.15 -4.86
C CYS A 175 -9.62 -13.82 -6.35
N LEU A 176 -8.59 -13.27 -7.01
CA LEU A 176 -8.63 -12.95 -8.43
C LEU A 176 -8.77 -14.20 -9.31
N SER A 177 -8.11 -15.31 -8.94
CA SER A 177 -8.22 -16.57 -9.69
C SER A 177 -9.63 -17.17 -9.66
N ASP A 178 -10.35 -17.04 -8.55
CA ASP A 178 -11.76 -17.47 -8.45
C ASP A 178 -12.65 -16.65 -9.39
N MET A 179 -12.48 -15.33 -9.39
CA MET A 179 -13.21 -14.42 -10.28
C MET A 179 -12.92 -14.70 -11.75
N VAL A 180 -11.64 -14.89 -12.12
CA VAL A 180 -11.26 -15.25 -13.49
C VAL A 180 -11.87 -16.60 -13.90
N SER A 181 -11.86 -17.60 -13.02
CA SER A 181 -12.44 -18.91 -13.31
C SER A 181 -13.94 -18.82 -13.54
N HIS A 182 -14.65 -18.04 -12.72
CA HIS A 182 -16.08 -17.78 -12.91
C HIS A 182 -16.36 -17.06 -14.23
N LEU A 183 -15.62 -15.98 -14.52
CA LEU A 183 -15.77 -15.18 -15.73
C LEU A 183 -15.49 -15.98 -17.01
N LYS A 184 -14.55 -16.94 -16.99
CA LYS A 184 -14.29 -17.85 -18.12
C LYS A 184 -15.50 -18.71 -18.46
N THR A 185 -16.27 -19.14 -17.46
CA THR A 185 -17.45 -19.98 -17.65
C THR A 185 -18.63 -19.17 -18.22
N VAL A 186 -18.74 -17.89 -17.85
CA VAL A 186 -19.92 -17.06 -18.17
C VAL A 186 -19.67 -15.96 -19.21
N GLU A 187 -18.52 -15.97 -19.90
CA GLU A 187 -18.08 -14.85 -20.74
C GLU A 187 -19.04 -14.45 -21.88
N LYS A 188 -19.87 -15.39 -22.36
CA LYS A 188 -20.85 -15.16 -23.44
C LYS A 188 -22.21 -14.72 -22.92
N ASP A 189 -22.48 -14.92 -21.63
CA ASP A 189 -23.77 -14.62 -21.01
C ASP A 189 -23.77 -13.20 -20.42
N LYS A 190 -24.42 -12.29 -21.14
CA LYS A 190 -24.55 -10.89 -20.72
C LYS A 190 -25.33 -10.72 -19.41
N HIS A 191 -26.28 -11.61 -19.12
CA HIS A 191 -27.03 -11.55 -17.87
C HIS A 191 -26.16 -11.96 -16.69
N ALA A 192 -25.36 -13.03 -16.85
CA ALA A 192 -24.40 -13.45 -15.84
C ALA A 192 -23.35 -12.36 -15.55
N ILE A 193 -22.83 -11.67 -16.58
CA ILE A 193 -21.91 -10.54 -16.40
C ILE A 193 -22.56 -9.39 -15.63
N LYS A 194 -23.82 -9.04 -15.93
CA LYS A 194 -24.56 -8.02 -15.17
C LYS A 194 -24.81 -8.44 -13.72
N ASN A 195 -25.08 -9.73 -13.47
CA ASN A 195 -25.24 -10.23 -12.11
C ASN A 195 -23.92 -10.18 -11.34
N PHE A 196 -22.81 -10.56 -11.98
CA PHE A 196 -21.47 -10.45 -11.42
C PHE A 196 -21.11 -9.00 -11.04
N ASP A 197 -21.44 -8.04 -11.89
CA ASP A 197 -21.25 -6.61 -11.60
C ASP A 197 -22.04 -6.17 -10.35
N ARG A 198 -23.31 -6.54 -10.25
CA ARG A 198 -24.15 -6.27 -9.06
C ARG A 198 -23.63 -6.92 -7.79
N GLU A 199 -23.12 -8.15 -7.89
CA GLU A 199 -22.51 -8.82 -6.75
C GLU A 199 -21.26 -8.08 -6.25
N LEU A 200 -20.44 -7.57 -7.17
CA LEU A 200 -19.29 -6.76 -6.81
C LEU A 200 -19.72 -5.44 -6.16
N GLU A 201 -20.75 -4.78 -6.64
CA GLU A 201 -21.28 -3.58 -5.99
C GLU A 201 -21.69 -3.84 -4.53
N CYS A 202 -22.38 -4.96 -4.27
CA CYS A 202 -22.78 -5.38 -2.93
C CYS A 202 -21.61 -5.82 -2.04
N LYS A 203 -20.66 -6.60 -2.57
CA LYS A 203 -19.48 -7.11 -1.84
C LYS A 203 -18.41 -6.04 -1.62
N THR A 204 -18.29 -5.07 -2.50
CA THR A 204 -17.29 -4.01 -2.33
C THR A 204 -17.74 -3.04 -1.23
N CYS A 205 -19.04 -2.91 -0.97
CA CYS A 205 -19.56 -2.27 0.24
C CYS A 205 -19.05 -2.94 1.55
N CYS A 206 -18.73 -4.25 1.54
CA CYS A 206 -18.14 -4.91 2.71
C CYS A 206 -16.60 -4.91 2.73
N MET A 207 -15.92 -5.01 1.58
CA MET A 207 -14.45 -4.86 1.49
C MET A 207 -13.99 -3.43 1.79
N ALA A 208 -14.70 -2.41 1.30
CA ALA A 208 -14.42 -0.99 1.56
C ALA A 208 -14.76 -0.56 2.99
N LYS A 209 -15.57 -1.35 3.71
CA LYS A 209 -15.78 -1.20 5.17
C LYS A 209 -14.67 -1.88 5.99
N ALA A 210 -14.06 -2.95 5.47
CA ALA A 210 -13.01 -3.70 6.17
C ALA A 210 -11.61 -3.11 5.95
N ALA A 211 -11.31 -2.62 4.75
CA ALA A 211 -10.16 -1.76 4.47
C ALA A 211 -10.61 -0.32 4.75
N ALA A 212 -10.05 0.34 5.76
CA ALA A 212 -10.41 1.70 6.16
C ALA A 212 -10.10 2.77 5.07
N ILE A 213 -10.82 2.74 3.94
CA ILE A 213 -10.74 3.66 2.79
C ILE A 213 -11.72 4.82 3.01
N GLU A 214 -11.82 5.32 4.26
CA GLU A 214 -12.62 6.51 4.58
C GLU A 214 -11.79 7.81 4.49
N ALA A 215 -10.49 7.74 4.18
CA ALA A 215 -9.61 8.92 4.11
C ALA A 215 -9.66 9.70 2.76
N VAL A 216 -10.43 9.27 1.76
CA VAL A 216 -10.59 9.99 0.47
C VAL A 216 -11.94 10.75 0.39
N ILE A 217 -12.72 10.75 1.47
CA ILE A 217 -13.98 11.52 1.59
C ILE A 217 -13.80 12.51 2.75
N PRO A 218 -14.06 13.82 2.58
CA PRO A 218 -13.74 14.83 3.58
C PRO A 218 -14.48 14.59 4.89
N SER A 219 -13.69 14.51 5.97
CA SER A 219 -14.00 14.77 7.38
C SER A 219 -15.46 14.58 7.82
N LYS A 220 -15.76 13.38 8.33
CA LYS A 220 -16.56 13.11 9.55
C LYS A 220 -16.95 11.64 9.51
N LEU A 221 -16.63 10.93 10.59
CA LEU A 221 -16.78 9.49 10.84
C LEU A 221 -15.61 8.61 10.35
N GLN A 222 -14.73 8.29 11.30
CA GLN A 222 -14.01 7.02 11.39
C GLN A 222 -14.07 6.57 12.85
N ILE A 223 -14.80 5.49 13.19
CA ILE A 223 -14.44 4.58 14.30
C ILE A 223 -15.02 3.17 14.05
N GLY A 224 -14.12 2.18 13.95
CA GLY A 224 -14.35 0.78 14.29
C GLY A 224 -13.35 -0.12 13.57
N THR A 225 -12.41 -0.84 14.20
CA THR A 225 -12.29 -1.30 15.59
C THR A 225 -10.82 -1.73 15.81
N MET A 226 -10.32 -1.63 17.04
CA MET A 226 -8.96 -2.04 17.51
C MET A 226 -7.85 -0.98 17.47
N LYS A 227 -8.02 0.08 18.26
CA LYS A 227 -7.05 0.57 19.28
C LYS A 227 -7.71 1.68 20.09
N ARG A 228 -8.72 1.30 20.88
CA ARG A 228 -9.58 2.18 21.69
C ARG A 228 -9.04 2.47 23.11
N LEU A 229 -7.81 2.07 23.44
CA LEU A 229 -7.22 2.26 24.77
C LEU A 229 -6.11 3.31 24.84
N LEU A 230 -5.38 3.58 23.75
CA LEU A 230 -4.29 4.58 23.77
C LEU A 230 -4.75 6.00 23.40
N ALA A 231 -5.83 6.14 22.63
CA ALA A 231 -6.28 7.43 22.12
C ALA A 231 -7.13 8.24 23.11
N THR A 232 -7.76 7.60 24.10
CA THR A 232 -8.58 8.31 25.10
C THR A 232 -7.73 9.09 26.11
N GLU A 233 -6.52 8.62 26.42
CA GLU A 233 -5.61 9.32 27.33
C GLU A 233 -4.92 10.50 26.65
N THR A 234 -4.53 10.37 25.37
CA THR A 234 -3.90 11.48 24.62
C THR A 234 -4.89 12.58 24.27
N PHE A 235 -6.16 12.25 23.98
CA PHE A 235 -7.19 13.24 23.70
C PHE A 235 -7.62 14.00 24.96
N ALA A 236 -7.65 13.34 26.13
CA ALA A 236 -7.95 13.99 27.41
C ALA A 236 -6.83 14.95 27.87
N ILE A 237 -5.56 14.61 27.62
CA ILE A 237 -4.41 15.49 27.94
C ILE A 237 -4.38 16.71 27.00
N SER A 238 -4.62 16.51 25.70
CA SER A 238 -4.60 17.60 24.70
C SER A 238 -5.77 18.57 24.84
N TRP A 239 -6.96 18.09 25.23
CA TRP A 239 -8.13 18.94 25.45
C TRP A 239 -8.10 19.72 26.77
N LYS A 240 -7.32 19.27 27.76
CA LYS A 240 -7.08 20.00 29.01
C LYS A 240 -6.08 21.14 28.81
N PHE A 241 -5.00 20.89 28.04
CA PHE A 241 -4.02 21.92 27.68
C PHE A 241 -4.61 23.04 26.82
N MET A 242 -5.49 22.72 25.87
CA MET A 242 -6.14 23.72 25.02
C MET A 242 -7.22 24.56 25.72
N ARG A 243 -7.70 24.16 26.90
CA ARG A 243 -8.72 24.94 27.63
C ARG A 243 -8.11 25.92 28.63
N ASP A 244 -7.00 25.55 29.26
CA ASP A 244 -6.31 26.40 30.24
C ASP A 244 -5.64 27.63 29.60
N ASP A 245 -5.32 27.60 28.30
CA ASP A 245 -4.78 28.77 27.57
C ASP A 245 -5.86 29.76 27.10
N SER A 246 -7.15 29.43 27.24
CA SER A 246 -8.26 30.25 26.72
C SER A 246 -9.00 31.10 27.78
N GLU A 247 -8.61 31.00 29.06
CA GLU A 247 -9.16 31.82 30.15
C GLU A 247 -8.19 32.89 30.68
N GLY A 248 -7.08 33.15 29.97
CA GLY A 248 -6.00 34.05 30.43
C GLY A 248 -6.00 35.51 29.94
N GLU A 249 -6.87 35.92 29.01
CA GLU A 249 -6.83 37.28 28.44
C GLU A 249 -8.20 37.98 28.35
N LYS A 250 -8.78 38.36 29.50
CA LYS A 250 -9.69 39.53 29.60
C LYS A 250 -9.62 40.15 31.00
N GLY A 251 -8.95 41.31 31.11
CA GLY A 251 -9.03 42.14 32.32
C GLY A 251 -7.94 43.20 32.47
N MET A 252 -7.81 44.14 31.52
CA MET A 252 -7.21 45.45 31.83
C MET A 252 -8.01 46.57 31.15
N CYS A 253 -9.03 47.01 31.88
CA CYS A 253 -9.64 48.35 31.93
C CYS A 253 -10.58 48.36 33.13
#